data_AF-A0A4V6E6P4-F1
#
_entry.id   AF-A0A4V6E6P4-F1
#
_cell.length_a   1.000
_cell.length_b   1.000
_cell.length_c   1.000
_cell.angle_alpha   90.00
_cell.angle_beta   90.00
_cell.angle_gamma   90.00
#
_symmetry.space_group_name_H-M   'P 1'
#
loop_
_entity.id
_entity.type
_entity.pdbx_description
1 polymer ?
#
loop_
_entity_poly.entity_id
_entity_poly.type
_entity_poly.pdbx_seq_one_letter_code
_entity_poly.pdbx_strand_id
1 'polypeptide(L)'
;MDADRGVGINVTEDDNAYLSYEQLIDEGENITAGQSTPVVEYHNQIGVNLNTLEVDVLRISSSGPTIETSDAPSQLGRGGAGTVTVTLDCSTTQYIELKFEVTGSGSETSVAFDRTLSVMCVPNQDETEEEDEGETEEEDEK
;
A
#
# COMPACT_ATOMS: atom_id res chain seq x y z
N MET A 1 -32.25 -34.60 -22.01
CA MET A 1 -31.01 -35.11 -21.42
C MET A 1 -29.99 -34.06 -21.76
N ASP A 2 -29.89 -33.04 -20.92
CA ASP A 2 -29.23 -31.79 -21.25
C ASP A 2 -28.24 -31.53 -20.12
N ALA A 3 -26.99 -31.91 -20.38
CA ALA A 3 -25.87 -31.61 -19.52
C ALA A 3 -25.17 -30.39 -20.11
N ASP A 4 -25.77 -29.21 -19.90
CA ASP A 4 -25.10 -27.94 -20.12
C ASP A 4 -24.47 -27.49 -18.80
N ARG A 5 -23.20 -27.86 -18.61
CA ARG A 5 -22.31 -27.18 -17.66
C ARG A 5 -21.07 -26.76 -18.41
N GLY A 6 -21.24 -25.81 -19.33
CA GLY A 6 -20.17 -24.95 -19.79
C GLY A 6 -19.74 -24.01 -18.66
N VAL A 7 -19.15 -24.54 -17.59
CA VAL A 7 -18.33 -23.72 -16.70
C VAL A 7 -17.00 -23.58 -17.43
N GLY A 8 -16.85 -22.47 -18.15
CA GLY A 8 -15.53 -21.99 -18.54
C GLY A 8 -14.80 -21.61 -17.27
N ILE A 9 -14.17 -22.59 -16.61
CA ILE A 9 -13.23 -22.31 -15.54
C ILE A 9 -12.02 -21.72 -16.26
N ASN A 10 -12.00 -20.40 -16.40
CA ASN A 10 -10.77 -19.69 -16.70
C ASN A 10 -9.95 -19.75 -15.41
N VAL A 11 -9.26 -20.88 -15.20
CA VAL A 11 -8.15 -20.93 -14.25
C VAL A 11 -7.04 -20.12 -14.91
N THR A 12 -7.11 -18.80 -14.78
CA THR A 12 -5.87 -18.02 -14.69
C THR A 12 -5.12 -18.71 -13.56
N GLU A 13 -3.95 -19.26 -13.86
CA GLU A 13 -3.06 -19.86 -12.87
C GLU A 13 -2.98 -18.87 -11.70
N ASP A 14 -3.66 -19.18 -10.60
CA ASP A 14 -3.86 -18.23 -9.52
C ASP A 14 -2.53 -18.17 -8.77
N ASP A 15 -1.65 -17.24 -9.16
CA ASP A 15 -0.38 -16.96 -8.46
C ASP A 15 -0.62 -16.63 -6.96
N ASN A 16 -1.88 -16.36 -6.57
CA ASN A 16 -2.35 -16.27 -5.18
C ASN A 16 -2.26 -17.56 -4.37
N ALA A 17 -2.15 -18.73 -5.00
CA ALA A 17 -2.15 -20.00 -4.27
C ALA A 17 -0.91 -20.20 -3.38
N TYR A 18 0.10 -19.34 -3.54
CA TYR A 18 1.45 -19.55 -3.05
C TYR A 18 1.90 -18.43 -2.10
N LEU A 19 1.55 -17.17 -2.38
CA LEU A 19 1.76 -16.03 -1.49
C LEU A 19 0.42 -15.31 -1.34
N SER A 20 -0.23 -15.45 -0.19
CA SER A 20 -1.54 -14.81 0.02
C SER A 20 -1.38 -13.35 0.40
N TYR A 21 -2.37 -12.54 0.03
CA TYR A 21 -2.46 -11.12 0.28
C TYR A 21 -3.65 -10.85 1.20
N GLU A 22 -3.40 -10.23 2.35
CA GLU A 22 -4.41 -9.79 3.31
C GLU A 22 -4.34 -8.27 3.47
N GLN A 23 -5.49 -7.60 3.39
CA GLN A 23 -5.59 -6.17 3.66
C GLN A 23 -5.76 -5.96 5.16
N LEU A 24 -4.94 -5.08 5.75
CA LEU A 24 -5.00 -4.76 7.18
C LEU A 24 -5.89 -3.55 7.48
N ILE A 25 -6.25 -2.81 6.42
CA ILE A 25 -7.17 -1.67 6.45
C ILE A 25 -8.21 -1.85 5.35
N ASP A 26 -9.40 -1.30 5.57
CA ASP A 26 -10.47 -1.32 4.59
C ASP A 26 -10.16 -0.40 3.39
N GLU A 27 -10.79 -0.68 2.26
CA GLU A 27 -10.73 0.22 1.10
C GLU A 27 -11.32 1.59 1.45
N GLY A 28 -10.55 2.64 1.15
CA GLY A 28 -10.91 4.03 1.46
C GLY A 28 -10.64 4.44 2.91
N GLU A 29 -10.01 3.58 3.72
CA GLU A 29 -9.67 3.92 5.11
C GLU A 29 -8.67 5.08 5.19
N ASN A 30 -8.75 5.83 6.29
CA ASN A 30 -7.93 7.01 6.52
C ASN A 30 -6.51 6.66 6.96
N ILE A 31 -5.52 7.20 6.25
CA ILE A 31 -4.12 7.22 6.66
C ILE A 31 -3.73 8.67 6.94
N THR A 32 -3.26 8.92 8.17
CA THR A 32 -2.80 10.25 8.56
C THR A 32 -1.43 10.54 7.95
N ALA A 33 -1.26 11.71 7.35
CA ALA A 33 0.01 12.13 6.76
C ALA A 33 1.15 12.05 7.80
N GLY A 34 2.33 11.62 7.37
CA GLY A 34 3.50 11.41 8.24
C GLY A 34 3.40 10.21 9.20
N GLN A 35 2.25 9.52 9.28
CA GLN A 35 2.10 8.32 10.11
C GLN A 35 2.41 7.05 9.33
N SER A 36 3.43 6.30 9.78
CA SER A 36 3.69 4.95 9.29
C SER A 36 2.54 4.02 9.66
N THR A 37 1.86 3.49 8.65
CA THR A 37 0.62 2.73 8.81
C THR A 37 0.75 1.36 8.12
N PRO A 38 0.45 0.24 8.82
CA PRO A 38 0.41 -1.07 8.20
C PRO A 38 -0.81 -1.18 7.28
N VAL A 39 -0.61 -1.58 6.03
CA VAL A 39 -1.69 -1.58 5.01
C VAL A 39 -2.03 -2.97 4.51
N VAL A 40 -1.03 -3.84 4.35
CA VAL A 40 -1.20 -5.19 3.82
C VAL A 40 -0.25 -6.17 4.49
N GLU A 41 -0.62 -7.44 4.53
CA GLU A 41 0.21 -8.54 5.01
C GLU A 41 0.28 -9.67 3.98
N TYR A 42 1.50 -10.16 3.73
CA TYR A 42 1.76 -11.28 2.85
C TYR A 42 2.04 -12.54 3.66
N HIS A 43 1.46 -13.68 3.30
CA HIS A 43 1.75 -14.97 3.95
C HIS A 43 2.32 -15.97 2.95
N ASN A 44 3.53 -16.46 3.23
CA ASN A 44 4.20 -17.44 2.39
C ASN A 44 3.62 -18.84 2.63
N GLN A 45 2.77 -19.28 1.70
CA GLN A 45 2.20 -20.62 1.67
C GLN A 45 2.98 -21.57 0.75
N ILE A 46 3.99 -21.06 0.05
CA ILE A 46 4.96 -21.84 -0.71
C ILE A 46 5.72 -22.70 0.30
N GLY A 47 5.78 -24.01 0.09
CA GLY A 47 6.42 -24.95 1.02
C GLY A 47 7.93 -24.73 1.25
N VAL A 48 8.50 -23.62 0.79
CA VAL A 48 9.89 -23.20 0.85
C VAL A 48 10.01 -21.76 1.34
N ASN A 49 11.21 -21.36 1.77
CA ASN A 49 11.49 -19.96 2.11
C ASN A 49 11.61 -19.12 0.84
N LEU A 50 11.02 -17.92 0.85
CA LEU A 50 11.34 -16.84 -0.08
C LEU A 50 12.55 -16.10 0.49
N ASN A 51 13.73 -16.38 -0.09
CA ASN A 51 14.99 -15.77 0.32
C ASN A 51 15.13 -14.33 -0.21
N THR A 52 14.31 -13.96 -1.19
CA THR A 52 14.09 -12.58 -1.61
C THR A 52 12.60 -12.32 -1.68
N LEU A 53 12.19 -11.15 -1.22
CA LEU A 53 10.87 -10.57 -1.39
C LEU A 53 11.10 -9.07 -1.62
N GLU A 54 10.66 -8.59 -2.77
CA GLU A 54 10.70 -7.18 -3.16
C GLU A 54 9.24 -6.75 -3.34
N VAL A 55 8.86 -5.69 -2.63
CA VAL A 55 7.54 -5.07 -2.74
C VAL A 55 7.73 -3.60 -3.05
N ASP A 56 7.50 -3.24 -4.30
CA ASP A 56 7.51 -1.86 -4.74
C ASP A 56 6.12 -1.26 -4.54
N VAL A 57 6.04 -0.18 -3.76
CA VAL A 57 4.80 0.56 -3.54
C VAL A 57 4.81 1.82 -4.40
N LEU A 58 3.90 1.87 -5.36
CA LEU A 58 3.79 2.95 -6.33
C LEU A 58 2.43 3.63 -6.22
N ARG A 59 2.36 4.92 -6.52
CA ARG A 59 1.09 5.60 -6.74
C ARG A 59 0.68 5.46 -8.21
N ILE A 60 -0.58 5.13 -8.46
CA ILE A 60 -1.09 5.02 -9.85
C ILE A 60 -1.29 6.42 -10.47
N SER A 61 -1.74 7.38 -9.66
CA SER A 61 -1.90 8.78 -10.10
C SER A 61 -0.65 9.61 -9.82
N SER A 62 -0.28 10.48 -10.77
CA SER A 62 0.87 11.40 -10.61
C SER A 62 0.53 12.68 -9.84
N SER A 63 -0.76 12.93 -9.60
CA SER A 63 -1.30 14.04 -8.80
C SER A 63 -1.85 13.55 -7.47
N GLY A 64 -1.94 14.45 -6.49
CA GLY A 64 -2.50 14.15 -5.17
C GLY A 64 -1.44 13.73 -4.16
N PRO A 65 -1.81 12.92 -3.15
CA PRO A 65 -0.90 12.47 -2.10
C PRO A 65 0.39 11.82 -2.65
N THR A 66 1.44 11.86 -1.84
CA THR A 66 2.72 11.21 -2.15
C THR A 66 3.01 10.09 -1.15
N ILE A 67 3.89 9.17 -1.55
CA ILE A 67 4.43 8.14 -0.66
C ILE A 67 5.76 8.69 -0.17
N GLU A 68 5.87 8.98 1.13
CA GLU A 68 7.14 9.41 1.71
C GLU A 68 8.07 8.23 1.90
N THR A 69 7.55 7.16 2.50
CA THR A 69 8.28 5.93 2.77
C THR A 69 7.37 4.72 2.67
N SER A 70 7.96 3.59 2.30
CA SER A 70 7.34 2.27 2.38
C SER A 70 8.36 1.28 2.91
N ASP A 71 7.96 0.44 3.85
CA ASP A 71 8.79 -0.64 4.39
C ASP A 71 8.12 -1.98 4.14
N ALA A 72 8.90 -2.94 3.67
CA ALA A 72 8.46 -4.30 3.38
C ALA A 72 9.56 -5.29 3.78
N PRO A 73 9.18 -6.50 4.21
CA PRO A 73 10.15 -7.54 4.52
C PRO A 73 10.90 -7.95 3.26
N SER A 74 12.22 -8.05 3.34
CA SER A 74 13.07 -8.47 2.23
C SER A 74 13.09 -9.98 2.00
N GLN A 75 12.51 -10.76 2.93
CA GLN A 75 12.47 -12.22 2.93
C GLN A 75 11.22 -12.70 3.64
N LEU A 76 10.73 -13.89 3.29
CA LEU A 76 9.59 -14.50 3.96
C LEU A 76 9.81 -15.99 4.16
N GLY A 77 9.95 -16.39 5.43
CA GLY A 77 10.11 -17.79 5.80
C GLY A 77 8.88 -18.61 5.41
N ARG A 78 9.05 -19.93 5.26
CA ARG A 78 7.97 -20.87 4.99
C ARG A 78 6.88 -20.74 6.07
N GLY A 79 5.64 -20.50 5.66
CA GLY A 79 4.50 -20.29 6.57
C GLY A 79 4.58 -18.99 7.37
N GLY A 80 5.55 -18.12 7.05
CA GLY A 80 5.72 -16.82 7.70
C GLY A 80 4.80 -15.76 7.10
N ALA A 81 4.58 -14.71 7.88
CA ALA A 81 3.82 -13.53 7.50
C ALA A 81 4.71 -12.28 7.52
N GLY A 82 4.39 -11.32 6.67
CA GLY A 82 5.21 -10.14 6.44
C GLY A 82 4.34 -8.93 6.13
N THR A 83 4.40 -7.92 6.99
CA THR A 83 3.59 -6.70 6.87
C THR A 83 4.28 -5.65 6.04
N VAL A 84 3.55 -4.97 5.17
CA VAL A 84 4.00 -3.75 4.49
C VAL A 84 3.41 -2.55 5.20
N THR A 85 4.27 -1.58 5.48
CA THR A 85 3.87 -0.28 6.04
C THR A 85 4.11 0.82 5.02
N VAL A 86 3.24 1.83 5.04
CA VAL A 86 3.31 2.99 4.15
C VAL A 86 3.16 4.25 5.00
N THR A 87 3.96 5.25 4.68
CA THR A 87 3.81 6.62 5.18
C THR A 87 3.46 7.51 4.00
N LEU A 88 2.31 8.17 4.09
CA LEU A 88 1.82 9.07 3.05
C LEU A 88 2.04 10.53 3.46
N ASP A 89 2.11 11.40 2.46
CA ASP A 89 2.07 12.85 2.65
C ASP A 89 0.94 13.46 1.80
N CYS A 90 0.18 14.36 2.42
CA CYS A 90 -0.88 15.14 1.78
C CYS A 90 -1.20 16.40 2.58
N SER A 91 -1.40 17.52 1.86
CA SER A 91 -1.84 18.79 2.45
C SER A 91 -3.36 18.93 2.59
N THR A 92 -4.13 18.11 1.88
CA THR A 92 -5.60 18.09 1.96
C THR A 92 -6.09 16.65 1.85
N THR A 93 -7.26 16.39 2.44
CA THR A 93 -7.87 15.05 2.41
C THR A 93 -8.19 14.63 0.98
N GLN A 94 -7.52 13.58 0.51
CA GLN A 94 -7.62 13.12 -0.88
C GLN A 94 -7.42 11.61 -0.98
N TYR A 95 -8.08 11.01 -1.98
CA TYR A 95 -7.88 9.60 -2.32
C TYR A 95 -6.53 9.38 -3.00
N ILE A 96 -5.92 8.24 -2.70
CA ILE A 96 -4.74 7.72 -3.39
C ILE A 96 -4.92 6.22 -3.65
N GLU A 97 -4.58 5.81 -4.86
CA GLU A 97 -4.54 4.41 -5.26
C GLU A 97 -3.09 3.93 -5.29
N LEU A 98 -2.79 2.96 -4.43
CA LEU A 98 -1.47 2.36 -4.26
C LEU A 98 -1.41 1.05 -5.07
N LYS A 99 -0.37 0.90 -5.88
CA LYS A 99 0.01 -0.35 -6.55
C LYS A 99 1.15 -0.99 -5.79
N PHE A 100 0.99 -2.26 -5.44
CA PHE A 100 2.03 -3.12 -4.88
C PHE A 100 2.50 -4.06 -5.97
N GLU A 101 3.71 -3.87 -6.47
CA GLU A 101 4.36 -4.82 -7.37
C GLU A 101 5.22 -5.75 -6.51
N VAL A 102 4.86 -7.04 -6.48
CA VAL A 102 5.50 -8.02 -5.61
C VAL A 102 6.28 -8.99 -6.45
N THR A 103 7.56 -9.16 -6.12
CA THR A 103 8.37 -10.26 -6.65
C THR A 103 9.06 -11.00 -5.51
N GLY A 104 9.08 -12.32 -5.55
CA GLY A 104 9.70 -13.13 -4.52
C GLY A 104 10.39 -14.34 -5.13
N SER A 105 11.53 -14.74 -4.57
CA SER A 105 12.26 -15.92 -5.04
C SER A 105 12.78 -16.78 -3.88
N GLY A 106 12.67 -18.09 -4.07
CA GLY A 106 13.10 -19.14 -3.15
C GLY A 106 13.82 -20.26 -3.87
N SER A 107 14.03 -21.39 -3.19
CA SER A 107 14.63 -22.58 -3.79
C SER A 107 13.76 -23.11 -4.94
N GLU A 108 14.14 -22.75 -6.17
CA GLU A 108 13.50 -23.15 -7.43
C GLU A 108 12.06 -22.66 -7.63
N THR A 109 11.60 -21.70 -6.81
CA THR A 109 10.28 -21.07 -6.94
C THR A 109 10.43 -19.56 -7.05
N SER A 110 9.68 -18.96 -7.95
CA SER A 110 9.52 -17.52 -8.07
C SER A 110 8.03 -17.18 -8.09
N VAL A 111 7.67 -16.05 -7.48
CA VAL A 111 6.33 -15.50 -7.50
C VAL A 111 6.41 -14.05 -7.96
N ALA A 112 5.46 -13.63 -8.79
CA ALA A 112 5.33 -12.25 -9.20
C ALA A 112 3.85 -11.91 -9.38
N PHE A 113 3.37 -10.85 -8.75
CA PHE A 113 2.01 -10.35 -8.95
C PHE A 113 1.89 -8.89 -8.53
N ASP A 114 0.82 -8.25 -9.01
CA ASP A 114 0.50 -6.87 -8.67
C ASP A 114 -0.83 -6.80 -7.92
N ARG A 115 -0.93 -5.94 -6.89
CA ARG A 115 -2.20 -5.63 -6.21
C ARG A 115 -2.40 -4.13 -6.11
N THR A 116 -3.66 -3.72 -5.96
CA THR A 116 -4.04 -2.33 -5.78
C THR A 116 -4.84 -2.16 -4.50
N LEU A 117 -4.61 -1.07 -3.79
CA LEU A 117 -5.39 -0.66 -2.62
C LEU A 117 -5.70 0.83 -2.72
N SER A 118 -6.97 1.18 -2.57
CA SER A 118 -7.40 2.57 -2.47
C SER A 118 -7.50 2.98 -1.01
N VAL A 119 -6.92 4.11 -0.64
CA VAL A 119 -6.97 4.69 0.72
C VAL A 119 -7.20 6.20 0.64
N MET A 120 -7.60 6.79 1.76
CA MET A 120 -7.75 8.24 1.89
C MET A 120 -6.61 8.80 2.74
N CYS A 121 -5.77 9.65 2.16
CA CYS A 121 -4.78 10.39 2.94
C CYS A 121 -5.48 11.57 3.62
N VAL A 122 -5.28 11.76 4.92
CA VAL A 122 -5.75 12.92 5.68
C VAL A 122 -4.55 13.71 6.22
N PRO A 123 -4.53 15.05 6.08
CA PRO A 123 -3.42 15.87 6.56
C PRO A 123 -3.26 15.75 8.08
N ASN A 124 -2.01 15.79 8.55
CA ASN A 124 -1.72 15.82 9.97
C ASN A 124 -2.02 17.23 10.51
N GLN A 125 -3.00 17.35 11.40
CA GLN A 125 -3.46 18.66 11.89
C GLN A 125 -2.52 19.27 12.93
N ASP A 126 -1.58 18.47 13.46
CA ASP A 126 -0.60 18.91 14.46
C ASP A 126 0.53 19.81 13.88
N GLU A 127 0.66 19.94 12.55
CA GLU A 127 1.66 20.82 11.92
C GLU A 127 1.12 22.22 11.53
N THR A 128 -0.15 22.54 11.84
CA THR A 128 -0.76 23.83 11.46
C THR A 128 -0.72 24.89 12.57
N GLU A 129 -0.10 24.61 13.72
CA GLU A 129 0.09 25.58 14.81
C GLU A 129 1.48 26.24 14.78
N GLU A 130 1.90 26.80 13.64
CA GLU A 130 2.97 27.82 13.61
C GLU A 130 2.38 29.18 13.22
N GLU A 131 1.84 29.84 14.24
CA GLU A 131 1.87 31.29 14.49
C GLU A 131 1.33 32.23 13.39
N ASP A 132 0.00 32.36 13.34
CA ASP A 132 -0.69 33.59 12.93
C ASP A 132 -0.46 34.67 14.02
N GLU A 133 0.73 35.28 14.05
CA GLU A 133 0.92 36.57 14.72
C GLU A 133 0.80 37.68 13.67
N GLY A 134 -0.44 38.06 13.40
CA GLY A 134 -0.72 39.33 12.74
C GLY A 134 -0.37 40.50 13.65
N GLU A 135 0.38 41.47 13.13
CA GLU A 135 0.18 42.88 13.48
C GLU A 135 -0.02 43.68 12.18
N THR A 136 -1.29 44.03 11.96
CA THR A 136 -1.80 45.02 11.01
C THR A 136 -1.29 46.43 11.32
N GLU A 137 -0.75 47.07 10.28
CA GLU A 137 -0.97 48.46 9.81
C GLU A 137 -1.09 49.60 10.84
N GLU A 138 -0.29 50.67 10.67
CA GLU A 138 -0.80 52.05 10.61
C GLU A 138 0.16 53.00 9.88
N GLU A 139 -0.46 53.96 9.20
CA GLU A 139 0.02 54.76 8.07
C GLU A 139 0.78 56.05 8.45
N ASP A 140 1.52 56.55 7.44
CA ASP A 140 1.67 57.94 7.00
C ASP A 140 2.36 59.09 7.80
N GLU A 141 3.01 59.93 6.97
CA GLU A 141 3.40 61.35 7.12
C GLU A 141 4.28 61.82 8.29
N LYS A 142 5.56 62.17 8.02
CA LYS A 142 5.96 63.53 7.55
C LYS A 142 7.49 63.69 7.38
#